data_AF-A0A354BQR7-F1
#
_entry.id   AF-A0A354BQR7-F1
#
_cell.length_a   1.000
_cell.length_b   1.000
_cell.length_c   1.000
_cell.angle_alpha   90.00
_cell.angle_beta   90.00
_cell.angle_gamma   90.00
#
_symmetry.space_group_name_H-M   'P 1'
#
loop_
_entity.id
_entity.type
_entity.pdbx_description
1 polymer ?
#
loop_
_entity_poly.entity_id
_entity_poly.type
_entity_poly.pdbx_seq_one_letter_code
_entity_poly.pdbx_strand_id
1 'polypeptide(L)' 'IKFFLYTLAGSVLLLVAILVLYFQGGHTFDILVLSRQTYPLALQTWLFLGFFAACAVKGP' A
#
# COMPACT_ATOMS: atom_id res chain seq x y z
N ILE A 1 -17.45 -0.82 -18.04
CA ILE A 1 -17.03 -1.99 -17.22
C ILE A 1 -15.51 -2.10 -17.11
N LYS A 2 -14.75 -2.17 -18.21
CA LYS A 2 -13.27 -2.29 -18.20
C LYS A 2 -12.56 -1.26 -17.28
N PHE A 3 -12.91 0.02 -17.40
CA PHE A 3 -12.39 1.11 -16.54
C PHE A 3 -12.72 0.96 -15.05
N PHE A 4 -13.90 0.44 -14.72
CA PHE A 4 -14.33 0.23 -13.34
C PHE A 4 -13.51 -0.87 -12.65
N LEU A 5 -13.22 -1.98 -13.36
CA LEU A 5 -12.36 -3.02 -12.81
C LEU A 5 -10.93 -2.53 -12.57
N TYR A 6 -10.40 -1.65 -13.42
CA TYR A 6 -9.07 -1.07 -13.19
C TYR A 6 -9.06 -0.19 -11.93
N THR A 7 -9.96 0.78 -11.81
CA THR A 7 -10.00 1.66 -10.63
C THR A 7 -10.34 0.92 -9.33
N LEU A 8 -11.17 -0.14 -9.40
CA LEU A 8 -11.44 -1.04 -8.28
C LEU A 8 -10.19 -1.83 -7.90
N ALA A 9 -9.49 -2.44 -8.87
CA ALA A 9 -8.26 -3.17 -8.63
C ALA A 9 -7.19 -2.29 -7.97
N GLY A 10 -7.00 -1.06 -8.45
CA GLY A 10 -6.07 -0.11 -7.82
C GLY A 10 -6.43 0.23 -6.37
N SER A 11 -7.72 0.40 -6.07
CA SER A 11 -8.18 0.71 -4.71
C SER A 11 -8.04 -0.49 -3.76
N VAL A 12 -8.33 -1.70 -4.24
CA VAL A 12 -8.10 -2.95 -3.47
C VAL A 12 -6.61 -3.17 -3.23
N LEU A 13 -5.76 -2.90 -4.22
CA LEU A 13 -4.33 -3.06 -4.08
C LEU A 13 -3.73 -2.06 -3.08
N LEU A 14 -4.24 -0.81 -3.07
CA LEU A 14 -3.92 0.17 -2.02
C LEU A 14 -4.33 -0.34 -0.63
N LEU A 15 -5.54 -0.89 -0.50
CA LEU A 15 -6.04 -1.44 0.76
C LEU A 15 -5.13 -2.55 1.28
N VAL A 16 -4.69 -3.45 0.41
CA VAL A 16 -3.77 -4.54 0.77
C VAL A 16 -2.42 -3.97 1.25
N ALA A 17 -1.85 -2.98 0.57
CA ALA A 17 -0.59 -2.35 0.99
C ALA A 17 -0.71 -1.70 2.38
N ILE A 18 -1.81 -0.99 2.64
CA ILE A 18 -2.09 -0.38 3.95
C ILE A 18 -2.28 -1.45 5.03
N LEU A 19 -2.93 -2.57 4.70
CA LEU A 19 -3.16 -3.67 5.62
C LEU A 19 -1.84 -4.36 6.00
N VAL A 20 -0.92 -4.55 5.05
CA VAL A 20 0.44 -5.05 5.32
C VAL A 20 1.19 -4.10 6.26
N LEU A 21 1.10 -2.79 6.03
CA LEU A 21 1.67 -1.77 6.93
C LEU A 21 1.05 -1.83 8.34
N TYR A 22 -0.26 -2.04 8.44
CA TYR A 22 -0.94 -2.17 9.72
C TYR A 22 -0.42 -3.37 10.51
N PHE A 23 -0.32 -4.55 9.89
CA PHE A 23 0.19 -5.74 10.56
C PHE A 23 1.68 -5.64 10.92
N GLN A 24 2.49 -5.03 10.07
CA GLN A 24 3.94 -4.93 10.28
C GLN A 24 4.36 -3.71 11.11
N GLY A 25 3.51 -2.70 11.21
CA GLY A 25 3.76 -1.42 11.86
C GLY A 25 3.23 -1.30 13.27
N GLY A 26 2.78 -2.40 13.88
CA GLY A 26 2.28 -2.42 15.25
C GLY A 26 0.79 -2.14 15.40
N HIS A 27 -0.03 -2.55 14.42
CA HIS A 27 -1.50 -2.44 14.43
C HIS A 27 -2.00 -1.00 14.62
N THR A 28 -1.33 -0.05 13.97
CA THR A 28 -1.71 1.36 13.99
C THR A 28 -1.78 1.93 12.58
N PHE A 29 -2.60 2.97 12.41
CA PHE A 29 -2.64 3.80 11.21
C PHE A 29 -1.95 5.16 11.43
N ASP A 30 -1.29 5.34 12.57
CA ASP A 30 -0.55 6.56 12.88
C ASP A 30 0.73 6.64 12.07
N ILE A 31 0.80 7.63 11.19
CA ILE A 31 1.92 7.80 10.26
C ILE A 31 3.21 8.19 10.96
N LEU A 32 3.16 8.84 12.13
CA LEU A 32 4.36 9.13 12.93
C LEU A 32 4.92 7.85 13.53
N VAL A 33 4.06 6.94 13.99
CA VAL A 33 4.50 5.66 14.55
C VAL A 33 5.06 4.76 13.43
N LEU A 34 4.35 4.67 12.30
CA LEU A 34 4.76 3.88 11.15
C LEU A 34 6.08 4.38 10.52
N SER A 35 6.29 5.70 10.44
CA SER A 35 7.53 6.26 9.87
C SER A 35 8.76 6.10 10.78
N ARG A 36 8.56 5.89 12.07
CA ARG A 36 9.63 5.63 13.05
C ARG A 36 9.97 4.14 13.16
N GLN A 37 9.13 3.25 12.62
CA GLN A 37 9.38 1.83 12.59
C GLN A 37 10.48 1.50 11.56
N THR A 38 11.33 0.54 11.91
CA THR A 38 12.36 0.05 11.00
C THR A 38 11.85 -1.20 10.30
N TYR A 39 11.55 -1.09 9.02
CA TYR A 39 11.11 -2.22 8.21
C TYR A 39 12.31 -2.90 7.53
N PRO A 40 12.29 -4.24 7.37
CA PRO A 40 13.29 -4.92 6.57
C PRO A 40 13.20 -4.45 5.11
N LEU A 41 14.36 -4.32 4.45
CA LEU A 41 14.49 -3.74 3.11
C LEU A 41 13.52 -4.39 2.11
N ALA A 42 13.40 -5.72 2.13
CA ALA A 42 12.48 -6.46 1.26
C ALA A 42 11.03 -5.98 1.41
N LEU A 43 10.58 -5.77 2.65
CA LEU A 43 9.21 -5.35 2.95
C LEU A 43 8.95 -3.91 2.49
N GLN A 44 9.94 -3.03 2.65
CA GLN A 44 9.90 -1.68 2.11
C GLN A 44 9.77 -1.68 0.58
N THR A 45 10.48 -2.56 -0.13
CA THR A 45 10.37 -2.70 -1.59
C THR A 45 8.98 -3.20 -2.01
N TRP A 46 8.42 -4.18 -1.29
CA TRP A 46 7.06 -4.70 -1.54
C TRP A 46 5.99 -3.64 -1.29
N LEU A 47 6.11 -2.88 -0.20
CA LEU A 47 5.22 -1.75 0.10
C LEU A 47 5.31 -0.69 -0.98
N PHE A 48 6.52 -0.32 -1.41
CA PHE A 48 6.72 0.64 -2.48
C PHE A 48 6.07 0.16 -3.79
N LEU A 49 6.28 -1.10 -4.19
CA LEU A 49 5.63 -1.69 -5.36
C LEU A 49 4.11 -1.70 -5.25
N GLY A 50 3.57 -1.99 -4.06
CA GLY A 50 2.13 -1.95 -3.79
C GLY A 50 1.55 -0.54 -3.96
N PHE A 51 2.14 0.46 -3.32
CA PHE A 51 1.71 1.85 -3.47
C PHE A 51 1.90 2.36 -4.91
N PHE A 52 3.02 2.01 -5.55
CA PHE A 52 3.30 2.38 -6.93
C PHE A 52 2.27 1.79 -7.90
N ALA A 53 1.97 0.50 -7.80
CA ALA A 53 0.95 -0.15 -8.63
C ALA A 53 -0.45 0.44 -8.39
N ALA A 54 -0.80 0.72 -7.13
CA ALA A 54 -2.07 1.36 -6.80
C ALA A 54 -2.20 2.78 -7.41
N CYS A 55 -1.11 3.55 -7.39
CA CYS A 55 -1.04 4.86 -8.03
C CYS A 55 -1.03 4.77 -9.56
N ALA A 56 -0.31 3.82 -10.15
CA ALA A 56 -0.20 3.62 -11.60
C ALA A 56 -1.54 3.25 -12.25
N VAL A 57 -2.42 2.57 -11.52
CA VAL A 57 -3.77 2.21 -12.00
C VAL A 57 -4.73 3.41 -11.97
N LYS A 58 -4.45 4.42 -11.14
CA LYS A 58 -5.20 5.69 -11.07
C LYS A 58 -4.60 6.80 -11.92
N GLY A 59 -3.31 6.71 -12.24
CA GLY A 59 -2.62 7.61 -13.16
C GLY A 59 -3.07 7.36 -14.60
N PRO A 60 -3.36 8.41 -15.40
CA PRO A 60 -3.64 8.26 -16.81
C PRO A 60 -2.45 7.67 -17.60
#